data_AF-A0A397UIL2-F1
#
_entry.id   AF-A0A397UIL2-F1
#
_cell.length_a   1.000
_cell.length_b   1.000
_cell.length_c   1.000
_cell.angle_alpha   90.00
_cell.angle_beta   90.00
_cell.angle_gamma   90.00
#
_symmetry.space_group_name_H-M   'P 1'
#
loop_
_entity.id
_entity.type
_entity.pdbx_description
1 polymer ?
#
loop_
_entity_poly.entity_id
_entity_poly.type
_entity_poly.pdbx_seq_one_letter_code
_entity_poly.pdbx_strand_id
1 'polypeptide(L)'
;MSKAIKLVAENFKSTYIALVEDDFPLCDGKWKEVLTVIFNANLRVPKHCGIFVGTGGSGLFIRKNKALVASNLLLKEESLEIPPDIILQNCLMGSGKGCEECTQTLVTSKVLLMYHIGYNTSTSPDRTYLKKDFQCGWRHPFNGDPSVITL
;
A
#
# COMPACT_ATOMS: atom_id res chain seq x y z
N MET A 1 -0.20 -13.90 -3.34
CA MET A 1 -0.72 -12.53 -3.51
C MET A 1 -1.54 -12.34 -4.81
N SER A 2 -0.95 -12.46 -6.02
CA SER A 2 -1.64 -12.18 -7.31
C SER A 2 -3.01 -12.87 -7.48
N LYS A 3 -3.09 -14.18 -7.23
CA LYS A 3 -4.34 -14.95 -7.34
C LYS A 3 -5.46 -14.42 -6.44
N ALA A 4 -5.13 -14.01 -5.22
CA ALA A 4 -6.10 -13.47 -4.27
C ALA A 4 -6.64 -12.11 -4.73
N ILE A 5 -5.76 -11.23 -5.24
CA ILE A 5 -6.15 -9.92 -5.79
C ILE A 5 -7.12 -10.12 -6.97
N LYS A 6 -6.79 -10.99 -7.93
CA LYS A 6 -7.65 -11.28 -9.08
C LYS A 6 -9.01 -11.83 -8.65
N LEU A 7 -9.01 -12.82 -7.75
CA LEU A 7 -10.24 -13.40 -7.23
C LEU A 7 -11.16 -12.33 -6.64
N VAL A 8 -10.63 -11.46 -5.76
CA VAL A 8 -11.44 -10.40 -5.12
C VAL A 8 -11.90 -9.37 -6.15
N ALA A 9 -11.00 -8.93 -7.03
CA ALA A 9 -11.30 -7.95 -8.06
C ALA A 9 -12.38 -8.44 -9.04
N GLU A 10 -12.35 -9.69 -9.46
CA GLU A 10 -13.27 -10.22 -10.47
C GLU A 10 -14.64 -10.54 -9.88
N ASN A 11 -14.69 -11.04 -8.64
CA ASN A 11 -15.91 -11.59 -8.07
C ASN A 11 -16.71 -10.60 -7.20
N PHE A 12 -16.09 -9.52 -6.72
CA PHE A 12 -16.76 -8.59 -5.81
C PHE A 12 -16.87 -7.17 -6.40
N LYS A 13 -17.99 -6.51 -6.09
CA LYS A 13 -18.21 -5.09 -6.39
C LYS A 13 -17.65 -4.24 -5.26
N SER A 14 -16.39 -3.83 -5.39
CA SER A 14 -15.73 -2.92 -4.45
C SER A 14 -15.05 -1.77 -5.19
N THR A 15 -14.90 -0.64 -4.50
CA THR A 15 -14.11 0.50 -4.98
C THR A 15 -12.61 0.26 -4.74
N TYR A 16 -12.29 -0.33 -3.59
CA TYR A 16 -10.93 -0.64 -3.16
C TYR A 16 -10.79 -2.13 -2.87
N ILE A 17 -9.56 -2.60 -3.01
CA ILE A 17 -9.08 -3.87 -2.51
C ILE A 17 -8.00 -3.54 -1.48
N ALA A 18 -8.20 -3.98 -0.25
CA ALA A 18 -7.23 -3.81 0.82
C ALA A 18 -6.29 -5.02 0.84
N LEU A 19 -4.99 -4.76 0.88
CA LEU A 19 -3.97 -5.75 1.17
C LEU A 19 -3.53 -5.55 2.61
N VAL A 20 -3.73 -6.60 3.40
CA VAL A 20 -3.42 -6.64 4.82
C VAL A 20 -2.72 -7.96 5.10
N GLU A 21 -1.51 -7.86 5.62
CA GLU A 21 -0.73 -8.99 6.11
C GLU A 21 -1.17 -9.35 7.53
N ASP A 22 -0.99 -10.60 7.93
CA ASP A 22 -1.47 -11.15 9.21
C ASP A 22 -0.69 -10.64 10.44
N ASP A 23 0.50 -10.10 10.23
CA ASP A 23 1.39 -9.52 11.23
C ASP A 23 1.40 -7.97 11.24
N PHE A 24 0.45 -7.34 10.55
CA PHE A 24 0.23 -5.90 10.56
C PHE A 24 -1.17 -5.54 11.09
N PRO A 25 -1.42 -5.68 12.40
CA PRO A 25 -2.66 -5.19 12.99
C PRO A 25 -2.84 -3.67 12.81
N LEU A 26 -4.10 -3.26 12.73
CA LEU A 26 -4.50 -1.86 12.83
C LEU A 26 -4.23 -1.37 14.25
N CYS A 27 -3.72 -0.15 14.37
CA CYS A 27 -3.54 0.52 15.65
C CYS A 27 -4.89 0.78 16.34
N ASP A 28 -4.89 0.69 17.67
CA ASP A 28 -6.11 0.85 18.48
C ASP A 28 -6.85 2.16 18.16
N GLY A 29 -8.14 2.04 17.89
CA GLY A 29 -9.03 3.17 17.58
C GLY A 29 -8.76 3.88 16.25
N LYS A 30 -7.84 3.40 15.40
CA LYS A 30 -7.44 4.10 14.16
C LYS A 30 -8.32 3.84 12.94
N TRP A 31 -9.34 3.00 13.06
CA TRP A 31 -10.25 2.72 11.94
C TRP A 31 -10.92 3.98 11.36
N LYS A 32 -11.37 4.89 12.23
CA LYS A 32 -11.96 6.17 11.79
C LYS A 32 -10.95 7.03 11.02
N GLU A 33 -9.68 6.96 11.39
CA GLU A 33 -8.61 7.71 10.71
C GLU A 33 -8.35 7.12 9.32
N VAL A 34 -8.30 5.79 9.18
CA VAL A 34 -8.24 5.11 7.87
C VAL A 34 -9.39 5.56 6.97
N LEU A 35 -10.63 5.56 7.47
CA LEU A 35 -11.79 6.03 6.72
C LEU A 35 -11.68 7.50 6.32
N THR A 36 -11.14 8.34 7.21
CA THR A 36 -10.92 9.77 6.95
C THR A 36 -9.90 9.99 5.84
N VAL A 37 -8.80 9.23 5.83
CA VAL A 37 -7.80 9.27 4.75
C VAL A 37 -8.44 8.83 3.43
N ILE A 38 -9.20 7.74 3.42
CA ILE A 38 -9.92 7.27 2.22
C ILE A 38 -10.90 8.33 1.70
N PHE A 39 -11.68 8.93 2.59
CA PHE A 39 -12.62 9.98 2.23
C PHE A 39 -11.91 11.19 1.61
N ASN A 40 -10.86 11.68 2.26
CA ASN A 40 -10.08 12.82 1.77
C ASN A 40 -9.35 12.50 0.46
N ALA A 41 -8.87 11.26 0.28
CA ALA A 41 -8.28 10.82 -0.99
C ALA A 41 -9.27 10.94 -2.13
N ASN A 42 -10.54 10.52 -1.94
CA ASN A 42 -11.57 10.64 -2.96
C ASN A 42 -11.94 12.09 -3.28
N LEU A 43 -11.91 12.99 -2.29
CA LEU A 43 -12.24 14.40 -2.49
C LEU A 43 -11.09 15.19 -3.14
N ARG A 44 -9.88 15.03 -2.61
CA ARG A 44 -8.72 15.87 -2.96
C ARG A 44 -7.91 15.31 -4.10
N VAL A 45 -7.93 14.00 -4.29
CA VAL A 45 -7.18 13.30 -5.34
C VAL A 45 -8.10 12.29 -6.03
N PRO A 46 -9.19 12.70 -6.73
CA PRO A 46 -10.21 11.77 -7.21
C PRO A 46 -9.67 10.59 -8.05
N LYS A 47 -8.58 10.84 -8.79
CA LYS A 47 -7.89 9.86 -9.65
C LYS A 47 -6.79 9.04 -8.96
N HIS A 48 -6.66 9.09 -7.64
CA HIS A 48 -5.66 8.28 -6.92
C HIS A 48 -5.80 6.80 -7.23
N CYS A 49 -4.66 6.16 -7.51
CA CYS A 49 -4.60 4.72 -7.75
C CYS A 49 -4.69 3.89 -6.47
N GLY A 50 -4.27 4.45 -5.33
CA GLY A 50 -4.32 3.78 -4.05
C GLY A 50 -4.04 4.69 -2.89
N ILE A 51 -4.17 4.11 -1.70
CA ILE A 51 -3.93 4.75 -0.41
C ILE A 51 -3.05 3.81 0.42
N PHE A 52 -2.03 4.35 1.08
CA PHE A 52 -1.11 3.58 1.92
C PHE A 52 -1.09 4.16 3.33
N VAL A 53 -1.47 3.34 4.32
CA VAL A 53 -1.58 3.77 5.73
C VAL A 53 -0.69 2.98 6.69
N GLY A 54 0.00 1.97 6.16
CA GLY A 54 0.89 1.07 6.91
C GLY A 54 2.33 1.19 6.42
N THR A 55 3.07 0.09 6.56
CA THR A 55 4.41 -0.08 5.97
C THR A 55 4.49 -1.49 5.38
N GLY A 56 5.59 -1.79 4.67
CA GLY A 56 5.73 -3.07 3.99
C GLY A 56 4.60 -3.29 2.97
N GLY A 57 4.11 -4.52 2.85
CA GLY A 57 3.01 -4.87 1.94
C GLY A 57 1.61 -4.63 2.49
N SER A 58 1.48 -4.18 3.74
CA SER A 58 0.20 -4.09 4.45
C SER A 58 -0.36 -2.68 4.54
N GLY A 59 -1.68 -2.54 4.63
CA GLY A 59 -2.33 -1.23 4.69
C GLY A 59 -2.38 -0.51 3.34
N LEU A 60 -2.29 -1.26 2.24
CA LEU A 60 -2.46 -0.77 0.88
C LEU A 60 -3.91 -0.96 0.44
N PHE A 61 -4.61 0.15 0.17
CA PHE A 61 -5.94 0.18 -0.40
C PHE A 61 -5.85 0.58 -1.87
N ILE A 62 -6.03 -0.38 -2.76
CA ILE A 62 -5.79 -0.19 -4.21
C ILE A 62 -7.14 -0.06 -4.92
N ARG A 63 -7.27 0.91 -5.84
CA ARG A 63 -8.45 0.98 -6.72
C ARG A 63 -8.57 -0.32 -7.52
N LYS A 64 -9.79 -0.86 -7.63
CA LYS A 64 -10.03 -2.17 -8.26
C LYS A 64 -9.38 -2.34 -9.65
N ASN A 65 -9.49 -1.35 -10.53
CA ASN A 65 -8.87 -1.39 -11.87
C ASN A 65 -7.33 -1.49 -11.80
N LYS A 66 -6.72 -0.84 -10.83
CA LYS A 66 -5.27 -0.87 -10.59
C LYS A 66 -4.79 -2.12 -9.90
N ALA A 67 -5.59 -2.68 -9.02
CA ALA A 67 -5.29 -3.96 -8.39
C ALA A 67 -5.14 -5.06 -9.45
N LEU A 68 -5.99 -5.08 -10.49
CA LEU A 68 -5.87 -6.02 -11.60
C LEU A 68 -4.57 -5.84 -12.39
N VAL A 69 -4.23 -4.60 -12.77
CA VAL A 69 -2.98 -4.30 -13.49
C VAL A 69 -1.77 -4.74 -12.66
N ALA A 70 -1.71 -4.31 -11.40
CA ALA A 70 -0.61 -4.62 -10.51
C ALA A 70 -0.49 -6.14 -10.24
N SER A 71 -1.63 -6.85 -10.15
CA SER A 71 -1.64 -8.32 -10.00
C SER A 71 -1.04 -9.06 -11.20
N ASN A 72 -1.13 -8.50 -12.41
CA ASN A 72 -0.52 -9.08 -13.60
C ASN A 72 0.99 -8.85 -13.63
N LEU A 73 1.48 -7.74 -13.06
CA LEU A 73 2.92 -7.49 -12.93
C LEU A 73 3.58 -8.56 -12.05
N LEU A 74 2.93 -8.97 -10.95
CA LEU A 74 3.41 -10.02 -10.06
C LEU A 74 3.62 -11.40 -10.72
N LEU A 75 3.12 -11.61 -11.94
CA LEU A 75 3.23 -12.89 -12.65
C LEU A 75 4.33 -12.91 -13.71
N LYS A 76 5.03 -11.79 -13.92
CA LYS A 76 6.06 -11.70 -14.94
C LYS A 76 7.39 -12.27 -14.44
N GLU A 77 8.18 -12.83 -15.35
CA GLU A 77 9.52 -13.36 -15.03
C GLU A 77 10.45 -12.27 -14.46
N GLU A 78 10.40 -11.05 -15.00
CA GLU A 78 11.14 -9.88 -14.52
C GLU A 78 10.81 -9.47 -13.07
N SER A 79 9.77 -10.04 -12.48
CA SER A 79 9.30 -9.75 -11.12
C SER A 79 9.70 -10.82 -10.09
N LEU A 80 10.38 -11.91 -10.50
CA LEU A 80 10.71 -13.02 -9.60
C LEU A 80 11.69 -12.65 -8.48
N GLU A 81 12.55 -11.65 -8.71
CA GLU A 81 13.57 -11.21 -7.75
C GLU A 81 13.11 -10.01 -6.90
N ILE A 82 11.95 -9.41 -7.23
CA ILE A 82 11.46 -8.22 -6.55
C ILE A 82 10.36 -8.64 -5.56
N PRO A 83 10.44 -8.23 -4.28
CA PRO A 83 9.37 -8.46 -3.32
C PRO A 83 7.99 -8.02 -3.86
N PRO A 84 6.93 -8.85 -3.68
CA PRO A 84 5.60 -8.55 -4.22
C PRO A 84 5.03 -7.20 -3.79
N ASP A 85 5.24 -6.82 -2.53
CA ASP A 85 4.84 -5.52 -1.98
C ASP A 85 5.52 -4.36 -2.71
N ILE A 86 6.82 -4.47 -2.99
CA ILE A 86 7.57 -3.46 -3.74
C ILE A 86 7.02 -3.33 -5.17
N ILE A 87 6.68 -4.43 -5.84
CA ILE A 87 6.08 -4.38 -7.19
C ILE A 87 4.76 -3.62 -7.16
N LEU A 88 3.91 -3.89 -6.17
CA LEU A 88 2.62 -3.22 -6.02
C LEU A 88 2.80 -1.73 -5.70
N GLN A 89 3.68 -1.39 -4.75
CA GLN A 89 3.99 0.00 -4.42
C GLN A 89 4.54 0.76 -5.63
N ASN A 90 5.49 0.17 -6.37
CA ASN A 90 6.05 0.76 -7.59
C ASN A 90 4.97 1.05 -8.63
N CYS A 91 4.03 0.12 -8.85
CA CYS A 91 2.89 0.39 -9.72
C CYS A 91 2.06 1.57 -9.22
N LEU A 92 1.76 1.65 -7.93
CA LEU A 92 0.98 2.76 -7.39
C LEU A 92 1.72 4.11 -7.44
N MET A 93 3.05 4.09 -7.50
CA MET A 93 3.87 5.28 -7.71
C MET A 93 4.06 5.65 -9.20
N GLY A 94 3.48 4.88 -10.12
CA GLY A 94 3.55 5.16 -11.57
C GLY A 94 4.55 4.33 -12.35
N SER A 95 5.28 3.43 -11.69
CA SER A 95 6.31 2.60 -12.33
C SER A 95 5.75 1.30 -12.89
N GLY A 96 6.19 0.94 -14.09
CA GLY A 96 5.78 -0.28 -14.77
C GLY A 96 4.61 -0.08 -15.75
N LYS A 97 4.54 -0.99 -16.73
CA LYS A 97 3.60 -0.88 -17.85
C LYS A 97 2.14 -0.96 -17.38
N GLY A 98 1.35 0.05 -17.70
CA GLY A 98 -0.07 0.18 -17.32
C GLY A 98 -0.32 0.88 -15.99
N CYS A 99 0.74 1.29 -15.31
CA CYS A 99 0.69 1.99 -14.03
C CYS A 99 0.97 3.49 -14.17
N GLU A 100 1.28 3.99 -15.38
CA GLU A 100 1.77 5.36 -15.62
C GLU A 100 0.81 6.44 -15.11
N GLU A 101 -0.50 6.22 -15.22
CA GLU A 101 -1.51 7.16 -14.70
C GLU A 101 -1.53 7.28 -13.16
N CYS A 102 -0.80 6.41 -12.46
CA CYS A 102 -0.65 6.46 -11.01
C CYS A 102 0.43 7.43 -10.53
N THR A 103 1.26 7.96 -11.45
CA THR A 103 2.31 8.93 -11.15
C THR A 103 1.77 10.11 -10.35
N GLN A 104 2.35 10.36 -9.16
CA GLN A 104 1.92 11.44 -8.25
C GLN A 104 0.45 11.35 -7.83
N THR A 105 -0.10 10.15 -7.72
CA THR A 105 -1.48 9.95 -7.28
C THR A 105 -1.62 9.09 -6.02
N LEU A 106 -0.57 8.37 -5.61
CA LEU A 106 -0.60 7.56 -4.39
C LEU A 106 -0.80 8.48 -3.18
N VAL A 107 -1.84 8.20 -2.40
CA VAL A 107 -2.12 8.92 -1.15
C VAL A 107 -1.51 8.16 0.03
N THR A 108 -0.92 8.88 0.97
CA THR A 108 -0.45 8.30 2.24
C THR A 108 -1.08 8.98 3.43
N SER A 109 -1.19 8.28 4.55
CA SER A 109 -1.46 8.93 5.84
C SER A 109 -0.22 9.65 6.35
N LYS A 110 -0.38 10.71 7.15
CA LYS A 110 0.75 11.40 7.81
C LYS A 110 1.57 10.49 8.72
N VAL A 111 0.89 9.60 9.43
CA VAL A 111 1.45 8.65 10.39
C VAL A 111 0.98 7.24 10.09
N LEU A 112 1.72 6.25 10.60
CA LEU A 112 1.36 4.84 10.50
C LEU A 112 0.11 4.54 11.34
N LEU A 113 -0.88 3.97 10.67
CA LEU A 113 -2.15 3.52 11.27
C LEU A 113 -2.16 2.01 11.51
N MET A 114 -1.09 1.32 11.11
CA MET A 114 -0.85 -0.11 11.32
C MET A 114 0.59 -0.27 11.82
N TYR A 115 0.87 -1.34 12.55
CA TYR A 115 2.19 -1.60 13.10
C TYR A 115 2.61 -3.04 12.89
N HIS A 116 3.91 -3.29 12.80
CA HIS A 116 4.46 -4.62 12.57
C HIS A 116 4.73 -5.34 13.90
N ILE A 117 4.09 -6.50 14.12
CA ILE A 117 4.38 -7.33 15.31
C ILE A 117 5.64 -8.18 15.13
N GLY A 118 6.00 -8.51 13.90
CA GLY A 118 7.18 -9.30 13.53
C GLY A 118 8.47 -8.49 13.42
N TYR A 119 8.55 -7.35 14.13
CA TYR A 119 9.51 -6.23 14.09
C TYR A 119 10.96 -6.45 13.61
N ASN A 120 11.48 -7.68 13.61
CA ASN A 120 12.81 -8.04 13.14
C ASN A 120 12.86 -8.55 11.68
N THR A 121 11.72 -8.68 11.01
CA THR A 121 11.64 -9.21 9.64
C THR A 121 11.51 -8.07 8.64
N SER A 122 12.41 -8.01 7.65
CA SER A 122 12.46 -6.97 6.62
C SER A 122 12.61 -7.63 5.24
N THR A 123 11.98 -7.04 4.23
CA THR A 123 12.19 -7.42 2.81
C THR A 123 13.54 -6.93 2.26
N SER A 124 14.21 -6.01 2.97
CA SER A 124 15.56 -5.54 2.63
C SER A 124 16.61 -6.28 3.46
N PRO A 125 17.61 -6.94 2.84
CA PRO A 125 18.60 -7.77 3.53
C PRO A 125 19.59 -6.97 4.38
N ASP A 126 19.72 -5.67 4.11
CA ASP A 126 20.61 -4.71 4.76
C ASP A 126 19.95 -3.96 5.93
N ARG A 127 18.64 -4.14 6.14
CA ARG A 127 17.90 -3.39 7.14
C ARG A 127 17.41 -4.30 8.26
N THR A 128 17.87 -3.99 9.48
CA THR A 128 17.33 -4.57 10.71
C THR A 128 16.56 -3.49 11.45
N TYR A 129 15.31 -3.78 11.79
CA TYR A 129 14.46 -2.85 12.53
C TYR A 129 14.38 -3.25 14.00
N LEU A 130 14.35 -2.24 14.87
CA LEU A 130 14.13 -2.43 16.29
C LEU A 130 12.64 -2.63 16.56
N LYS A 131 12.32 -3.28 17.68
CA LYS A 131 10.93 -3.48 18.14
C LYS A 131 10.08 -2.20 18.20
N LYS A 132 10.73 -1.04 18.38
CA LYS A 132 10.07 0.26 18.46
C LYS A 132 9.88 0.95 17.11
N ASP A 133 10.50 0.45 16.05
CA ASP A 133 10.49 1.10 14.73
C ASP A 133 9.20 0.76 13.98
N PHE A 134 8.73 1.69 13.16
CA PHE A 134 7.52 1.56 12.34
C PHE A 134 6.27 1.14 13.14
N GLN A 135 6.17 1.65 14.38
CA GLN A 135 5.04 1.39 15.26
C GLN A 135 3.94 2.44 15.06
N CYS A 136 2.81 2.23 15.74
CA CYS A 136 1.68 3.15 15.71
C CYS A 136 2.09 4.62 15.95
N GLY A 137 1.60 5.51 15.09
CA GLY A 137 1.84 6.96 15.21
C GLY A 137 3.20 7.44 14.72
N TRP A 138 4.09 6.54 14.28
CA TRP A 138 5.32 6.94 13.60
C TRP A 138 5.01 7.68 12.31
N ARG A 139 5.91 8.59 11.92
CA ARG A 139 5.82 9.27 10.62
C ARG A 139 5.82 8.21 9.50
N HIS A 140 4.86 8.30 8.57
CA HIS A 140 4.82 7.39 7.43
C HIS A 140 6.12 7.53 6.61
N PRO A 141 6.77 6.44 6.17
CA PRO A 141 8.07 6.52 5.50
C PRO A 141 8.10 7.41 4.25
N PHE A 142 7.01 7.41 3.48
CA PHE A 142 6.86 8.28 2.30
C PHE A 142 6.46 9.73 2.63
N ASN A 143 6.32 10.11 3.90
CA ASN A 143 5.98 11.48 4.25
C ASN A 143 7.15 12.41 3.88
N GLY A 144 6.94 13.31 2.92
CA GLY A 144 7.96 14.19 2.35
C GLY A 144 8.51 13.71 1.00
N ASP A 145 8.10 12.54 0.52
CA ASP A 145 8.41 12.09 -0.83
C ASP A 145 7.54 12.88 -1.84
N PRO A 146 8.14 13.58 -2.82
CA PRO A 146 7.39 14.38 -3.80
C PRO A 146 6.54 13.54 -4.76
N SER A 147 6.75 12.22 -4.81
CA SER A 147 6.00 11.30 -5.67
C SER A 147 4.66 10.85 -5.07
N VAL A 148 4.38 11.20 -3.81
CA VAL A 148 3.14 10.83 -3.11
C VAL A 148 2.43 12.04 -2.51
N ILE A 149 1.15 11.87 -2.18
CA ILE A 149 0.31 12.91 -1.58
C ILE A 149 -0.03 12.50 -0.15
N THR A 150 0.53 13.19 0.84
CA THR A 150 0.25 12.93 2.25
C THR A 150 -0.99 13.70 2.72
N LEU A 151 -1.98 12.99 3.29
CA LEU A 151 -3.23 13.55 3.84
C LEU A 151 -3.36 13.32 5.36
#